data_AF-A0A8T6DV92-F1
#
_entry.id   AF-A0A8T6DV92-F1
#
_cell.length_a   1.000
_cell.length_b   1.000
_cell.length_c   1.000
_cell.angle_alpha   90.00
_cell.angle_beta   90.00
_cell.angle_gamma   90.00
#
_symmetry.space_group_name_H-M   'P 1'
#
loop_
_entity.id
_entity.type
_entity.pdbx_description
1 polymer ?
#
loop_
_entity_poly.entity_id
_entity_poly.type
_entity_poly.pdbx_seq_one_letter_code
_entity_poly.pdbx_strand_id
1 'polypeptide(L)'
;MAIAPTGPIDADGHVRDDDRRMRQFIAPPFDKRSPMGISANDGFDRHLGGTLGLFDVDAPTWQQALDEGGLAATVLFPTVGLRNGQIREPDFAIARCRAYNDWLHSEFLSVDERFKGVALLPVQD
;
A
#
# COMPACT_ATOMS: atom_id res chain seq x y z
N MET A 1 25.00 7.14 -12.93
CA MET A 1 24.79 6.20 -11.82
C MET A 1 24.40 7.04 -10.62
N ALA A 2 23.13 7.04 -10.22
CA ALA A 2 22.70 7.79 -9.03
C ALA A 2 23.35 7.16 -7.80
N ILE A 3 23.97 7.97 -6.95
CA ILE A 3 24.56 7.51 -5.69
C ILE A 3 23.38 7.10 -4.80
N ALA A 4 23.40 5.87 -4.29
CA ALA A 4 22.38 5.42 -3.35
C ALA A 4 22.33 6.38 -2.15
N PRO A 5 21.14 6.82 -1.71
CA PRO A 5 21.03 7.81 -0.65
C PRO A 5 21.71 7.31 0.62
N THR A 6 22.56 8.16 1.20
CA THR A 6 23.34 7.84 2.40
C THR A 6 22.51 8.14 3.64
N GLY A 7 22.06 7.12 4.37
CA GLY A 7 21.32 7.28 5.62
C GLY A 7 20.56 6.01 6.05
N PRO A 8 19.91 6.02 7.23
CA PRO A 8 19.07 4.91 7.67
C PRO A 8 17.89 4.68 6.73
N ILE A 9 17.48 3.43 6.60
CA ILE A 9 16.33 3.02 5.78
C ILE A 9 15.26 2.51 6.73
N ASP A 10 14.04 3.03 6.59
CA ASP A 10 12.86 2.41 7.18
C ASP A 10 12.53 1.13 6.40
N ALA A 11 12.64 0.00 7.09
CA ALA A 11 12.49 -1.32 6.48
C ALA A 11 11.05 -1.85 6.54
N ASP A 12 10.11 -1.14 7.17
CA ASP A 12 8.74 -1.60 7.40
C ASP A 12 7.73 -0.43 7.41
N GLY A 13 7.76 0.37 6.36
CA GLY A 13 6.75 1.37 6.10
C GLY A 13 5.48 0.74 5.55
N HIS A 14 4.33 1.38 5.76
CA HIS A 14 3.06 0.95 5.22
C HIS A 14 2.34 2.03 4.41
N VAL A 15 1.71 1.61 3.32
CA VAL A 15 0.68 2.41 2.64
C VAL A 15 -0.70 2.03 3.12
N ARG A 16 -1.61 3.00 3.11
CA ARG A 16 -3.04 2.78 3.41
C ARG A 16 -3.79 2.46 2.12
N ASP A 17 -3.63 1.23 1.64
CA ASP A 17 -4.38 0.72 0.50
C ASP A 17 -5.82 0.37 0.90
N ASP A 18 -6.75 0.67 0.00
CA ASP A 18 -8.13 0.24 0.11
C ASP A 18 -8.76 0.02 -1.27
N ASP A 19 -9.84 -0.75 -1.30
CA ASP A 19 -10.54 -1.10 -2.55
C ASP A 19 -11.08 0.13 -3.29
N ARG A 20 -11.35 1.27 -2.63
CA ARG A 20 -11.84 2.49 -3.28
C ARG A 20 -10.74 3.18 -4.07
N ARG A 21 -9.56 3.34 -3.47
CA ARG A 21 -8.37 3.95 -4.09
C ARG A 21 -7.83 3.11 -5.25
N MET A 22 -7.83 1.78 -5.08
CA MET A 22 -7.36 0.85 -6.11
C MET A 22 -8.40 0.62 -7.22
N ARG A 23 -9.67 0.99 -7.02
CA ARG A 23 -10.77 0.59 -7.93
C ARG A 23 -10.53 0.97 -9.39
N GLN A 24 -9.97 2.16 -9.62
CA GLN A 24 -9.67 2.67 -10.96
C GLN A 24 -8.57 1.87 -11.69
N PHE A 25 -7.77 1.09 -10.95
CA PHE A 25 -6.71 0.23 -11.47
C PHE A 25 -7.15 -1.23 -11.66
N ILE A 26 -8.37 -1.60 -11.22
CA ILE A 26 -8.88 -2.97 -11.37
C ILE A 26 -9.36 -3.15 -12.82
N ALA A 27 -8.84 -4.17 -13.49
CA ALA A 27 -9.26 -4.49 -14.85
C ALA A 27 -10.69 -5.09 -14.89
N PRO A 28 -11.47 -4.84 -15.96
CA PRO A 28 -12.72 -5.54 -16.21
C PRO A 28 -12.55 -7.07 -16.23
N PRO A 29 -13.56 -7.85 -15.78
CA PRO A 29 -14.88 -7.42 -15.31
C PRO A 29 -14.93 -7.05 -13.81
N PHE A 30 -13.79 -7.08 -13.12
CA PHE A 30 -13.74 -6.98 -11.66
C PHE A 30 -13.89 -5.55 -11.12
N ASP A 31 -13.69 -4.54 -11.98
CA ASP A 31 -13.87 -3.10 -11.69
C ASP A 31 -15.27 -2.75 -11.17
N LYS A 32 -16.29 -3.51 -11.58
CA LYS A 32 -17.70 -3.35 -11.19
C LYS A 32 -18.09 -4.15 -9.95
N ARG A 33 -17.19 -4.97 -9.42
CA ARG A 33 -17.46 -5.80 -8.23
C ARG A 33 -17.71 -4.91 -7.00
N SER A 34 -18.58 -5.33 -6.08
CA SER A 34 -18.67 -4.69 -4.77
C SER A 34 -17.36 -4.87 -4.01
N PRO A 35 -16.88 -3.87 -3.25
CA PRO A 35 -15.67 -4.01 -2.42
C PRO A 35 -15.78 -5.26 -1.56
N MET A 36 -14.73 -6.07 -1.54
CA MET A 36 -14.71 -7.19 -0.62
C MET A 36 -14.45 -6.59 0.75
N GLY A 37 -15.29 -6.90 1.74
CA GLY A 37 -15.13 -6.46 3.13
C GLY A 37 -13.92 -7.09 3.82
N ILE A 38 -12.77 -7.12 3.14
CA ILE A 38 -11.46 -7.55 3.62
C ILE A 38 -10.93 -6.42 4.51
N SER A 39 -11.65 -6.08 5.58
CA SER A 39 -11.15 -5.15 6.57
C SER A 39 -10.23 -5.91 7.53
N ALA A 40 -9.05 -5.35 7.78
CA ALA A 40 -8.15 -5.82 8.82
C ALA A 40 -8.61 -5.27 10.18
N ASN A 41 -9.80 -5.71 10.64
CA ASN A 41 -10.27 -5.39 11.98
C ASN A 41 -9.88 -6.52 12.93
N ASP A 42 -8.99 -6.23 13.86
CA ASP A 42 -8.56 -7.11 14.96
C ASP A 42 -9.32 -6.86 16.27
N GLY A 43 -10.33 -5.97 16.23
CA GLY A 43 -11.15 -5.61 17.38
C GLY A 43 -10.57 -4.49 18.24
N PHE A 44 -9.43 -3.92 17.87
CA PHE A 44 -8.81 -2.82 18.61
C PHE A 44 -9.13 -1.45 17.98
N ASP A 45 -9.42 -0.48 18.84
CA ASP A 45 -9.42 0.93 18.44
C ASP A 45 -7.97 1.42 18.29
N ARG A 46 -7.44 1.30 17.09
CA ARG A 46 -6.07 1.73 16.74
C ARG A 46 -5.91 3.25 16.65
N HIS A 47 -6.97 4.01 16.90
CA HIS A 47 -7.01 5.46 16.73
C HIS A 47 -7.28 6.20 18.04
N LEU A 48 -7.46 5.48 19.15
CA LEU A 48 -7.75 6.04 20.47
C LEU A 48 -8.87 7.09 20.40
N GLY A 49 -10.05 6.71 19.90
CA GLY A 49 -11.18 7.61 19.71
C GLY A 49 -10.93 8.74 18.71
N GLY A 50 -9.99 8.56 17.77
CA GLY A 50 -9.60 9.58 16.78
C GLY A 50 -8.62 10.62 17.32
N THR A 51 -8.02 10.38 18.48
CA THR A 51 -7.06 11.32 19.10
C THR A 51 -5.60 11.01 18.75
N LEU A 52 -5.33 9.84 18.16
CA LEU A 52 -3.97 9.40 17.85
C LEU A 52 -3.87 8.78 16.44
N GLY A 53 -2.77 9.10 15.74
CA GLY A 53 -2.40 8.55 14.44
C GLY A 53 -2.87 9.37 13.22
N LEU A 54 -2.27 9.08 12.07
CA LEU A 54 -2.66 9.64 10.77
C LEU A 54 -3.51 8.60 10.02
N PHE A 55 -4.70 9.01 9.55
CA PHE A 55 -5.66 8.10 8.90
C PHE A 55 -5.32 7.85 7.44
N ASP A 56 -5.08 8.95 6.71
CA ASP A 56 -4.70 8.93 5.31
C ASP A 56 -3.22 9.27 5.23
N VAL A 57 -2.43 8.30 4.80
CA VAL A 57 -0.98 8.45 4.60
C VAL A 57 -0.74 8.36 3.11
N ASP A 58 -0.59 9.52 2.48
CA ASP A 58 -0.27 9.67 1.07
C ASP A 58 1.24 9.93 0.87
N ALA A 59 1.67 10.10 -0.39
CA ALA A 59 3.06 10.34 -0.71
C ALA A 59 3.63 11.60 -0.01
N PRO A 60 2.97 12.78 -0.04
CA PRO A 60 3.44 13.96 0.71
C PRO A 60 3.62 13.71 2.21
N THR A 61 2.69 12.98 2.84
CA THR A 61 2.80 12.61 4.26
C THR A 61 4.05 11.77 4.52
N TRP A 62 4.33 10.80 3.63
CA TRP A 62 5.56 10.00 3.72
C TRP A 62 6.83 10.82 3.46
N GLN A 63 6.82 11.75 2.50
CA GLN A 63 7.98 12.62 2.24
C GLN A 63 8.34 13.43 3.48
N GLN A 64 7.34 14.03 4.12
CA GLN A 64 7.53 14.76 5.37
C GLN A 64 8.09 13.85 6.47
N ALA A 65 7.57 12.63 6.63
CA ALA A 65 8.07 11.68 7.62
C ALA A 65 9.53 11.27 7.37
N LEU A 66 9.92 11.07 6.10
CA LEU A 66 11.32 10.79 5.74
C LEU A 66 12.23 11.98 6.05
N ASP A 67 11.79 13.20 5.73
CA ASP A 67 12.55 14.43 5.96
C ASP A 67 12.75 14.69 7.46
N GLU A 68 11.70 14.57 8.27
CA GLU A 68 11.75 14.73 9.72
C GLU A 68 12.58 13.64 10.41
N GLY A 69 12.49 12.41 9.91
CA GLY A 69 13.25 11.26 10.42
C GLY A 69 14.71 11.21 9.95
N GLY A 70 15.10 12.05 8.98
CA GLY A 70 16.42 11.97 8.35
C GLY A 70 16.66 10.63 7.64
N LEU A 71 15.62 10.05 7.06
CA LEU A 71 15.63 8.72 6.44
C LEU A 71 15.99 8.81 4.96
N ALA A 72 16.85 7.89 4.52
CA ALA A 72 17.28 7.79 3.13
C ALA A 72 16.21 7.17 2.22
N ALA A 73 15.39 6.27 2.75
CA ALA A 73 14.33 5.56 2.03
C ALA A 73 13.35 4.90 3.01
N THR A 74 12.19 4.48 2.49
CA THR A 74 11.27 3.55 3.17
C THR A 74 10.86 2.41 2.24
N VAL A 75 10.74 1.21 2.80
CA VAL A 75 10.13 0.04 2.15
C VAL A 75 8.65 0.02 2.46
N LEU A 76 7.80 0.22 1.45
CA LEU A 76 6.36 0.36 1.57
C LEU A 76 5.63 -0.96 1.32
N PHE A 77 5.10 -1.53 2.41
CA PHE A 77 4.22 -2.69 2.43
C PHE A 77 2.73 -2.30 2.32
N PRO A 78 1.87 -3.19 1.79
CA PRO A 78 0.42 -3.01 1.87
C PRO A 78 -0.07 -3.07 3.32
N THR A 79 -1.26 -2.54 3.57
CA THR A 79 -2.04 -2.74 4.79
C THR A 79 -3.15 -3.76 4.57
N VAL A 80 -4.12 -3.45 3.69
CA VAL A 80 -5.25 -4.34 3.39
C VAL A 80 -4.82 -5.47 2.47
N GLY A 81 -3.92 -5.20 1.53
CA GLY A 81 -3.32 -6.17 0.62
C GLY A 81 -2.59 -7.34 1.29
N LEU A 82 -2.21 -7.23 2.58
CA LEU A 82 -1.69 -8.37 3.36
C LEU A 82 -2.67 -9.54 3.46
N ARG A 83 -3.98 -9.27 3.26
CA ARG A 83 -5.03 -10.29 3.25
C ARG A 83 -5.30 -10.87 1.86
N ASN A 84 -4.50 -10.53 0.83
CA ASN A 84 -4.68 -11.07 -0.53
C ASN A 84 -4.66 -12.59 -0.58
N GLY A 85 -3.88 -13.26 0.28
CA GLY A 85 -3.87 -14.73 0.35
C GLY A 85 -5.22 -15.35 0.76
N GLN A 86 -6.17 -14.56 1.27
CA GLN A 86 -7.51 -15.03 1.63
C GLN A 86 -8.47 -15.07 0.43
N ILE A 87 -8.11 -14.45 -0.69
CA ILE A 87 -8.91 -14.47 -1.91
C ILE A 87 -8.92 -15.91 -2.46
N ARG A 88 -10.11 -16.42 -2.77
CA ARG A 88 -10.32 -17.79 -3.27
C ARG A 88 -10.44 -17.88 -4.78
N GLU A 89 -10.70 -16.77 -5.45
CA GLU A 89 -10.89 -16.68 -6.90
C GLU A 89 -9.55 -16.27 -7.55
N PRO A 90 -8.82 -17.19 -8.23
CA PRO A 90 -7.46 -16.91 -8.71
C PRO A 90 -7.40 -15.74 -9.70
N ASP A 91 -8.33 -15.68 -10.66
CA ASP A 91 -8.41 -14.59 -11.64
C ASP A 91 -8.60 -13.22 -10.98
N PHE A 92 -9.42 -13.19 -9.92
CA PHE A 92 -9.62 -11.97 -9.15
C PHE A 92 -8.39 -11.61 -8.32
N ALA A 93 -7.70 -12.59 -7.73
CA ALA A 93 -6.44 -12.36 -7.01
C ALA A 93 -5.38 -11.77 -7.93
N ILE A 94 -5.25 -12.30 -9.15
CA ILE A 94 -4.34 -11.76 -10.20
C ILE A 94 -4.71 -10.31 -10.51
N ALA A 95 -5.98 -10.04 -10.80
CA ALA A 95 -6.45 -8.69 -11.13
C ALA A 95 -6.22 -7.69 -9.98
N ARG A 96 -6.48 -8.09 -8.72
CA ARG A 96 -6.27 -7.25 -7.54
C ARG A 96 -4.78 -6.99 -7.28
N CYS A 97 -3.91 -7.99 -7.44
CA CYS A 97 -2.46 -7.80 -7.28
C CYS A 97 -1.92 -6.81 -8.32
N ARG A 98 -2.34 -6.92 -9.59
CA ARG A 98 -1.98 -5.95 -10.63
C ARG A 98 -2.47 -4.55 -10.27
N ALA A 99 -3.74 -4.42 -9.89
CA ALA A 99 -4.32 -3.13 -9.51
C ALA A 99 -3.59 -2.47 -8.34
N TYR A 100 -3.21 -3.24 -7.31
CA TYR A 100 -2.43 -2.74 -6.18
C TYR A 100 -1.04 -2.28 -6.64
N ASN A 101 -0.35 -3.08 -7.46
CA ASN A 101 1.00 -2.74 -7.92
C ASN A 101 0.99 -1.48 -8.81
N ASP A 102 0.00 -1.33 -9.69
CA ASP A 102 -0.17 -0.16 -10.54
C ASP A 102 -0.52 1.08 -9.71
N TRP A 103 -1.39 0.94 -8.71
CA TRP A 103 -1.73 2.01 -7.76
C TRP A 103 -0.51 2.43 -6.94
N LEU A 104 0.22 1.48 -6.35
CA LEU A 104 1.43 1.76 -5.55
C LEU A 104 2.48 2.49 -6.39
N HIS A 105 2.67 2.05 -7.64
CA HIS A 105 3.58 2.70 -8.56
C HIS A 105 3.14 4.15 -8.85
N SER A 106 1.88 4.33 -9.26
CA SER A 106 1.30 5.64 -9.63
C SER A 106 1.35 6.64 -8.46
N GLU A 107 0.86 6.23 -7.30
CA GLU A 107 0.61 7.15 -6.19
C GLU A 107 1.82 7.36 -5.28
N PHE A 108 2.80 6.45 -5.32
CA PHE A 108 4.00 6.53 -4.47
C PHE A 108 5.28 6.45 -5.30
N LEU A 109 5.56 5.34 -5.97
CA LEU A 109 6.91 5.09 -6.51
C LEU A 109 7.31 6.05 -7.63
N SER A 110 6.35 6.59 -8.40
CA SER A 110 6.62 7.63 -9.39
C SER A 110 6.70 9.04 -8.80
N VAL A 111 6.33 9.23 -7.53
CA VAL A 111 6.33 10.52 -6.84
C VAL A 111 7.69 10.83 -6.22
N ASP A 112 8.32 9.84 -5.59
CA ASP A 112 9.63 10.02 -4.92
C ASP A 112 10.48 8.75 -5.02
N GLU A 113 11.72 8.89 -5.49
CA GLU A 113 12.64 7.77 -5.66
C GLU A 113 13.06 7.11 -4.33
N ARG A 114 12.85 7.77 -3.19
CA ARG A 114 13.09 7.22 -1.84
C ARG A 114 12.09 6.14 -1.45
N PHE A 115 10.94 6.06 -2.13
CA PHE A 115 9.94 5.04 -1.87
C PHE A 115 10.28 3.73 -2.58
N LYS A 116 10.34 2.63 -1.83
CA LYS A 116 10.59 1.28 -2.34
C LYS A 116 9.38 0.40 -2.08
N GLY A 117 8.59 0.09 -3.10
CA GLY A 117 7.36 -0.68 -2.93
C GLY A 117 7.58 -2.19 -2.87
N VAL A 118 6.81 -2.87 -2.00
CA VAL A 118 6.68 -4.34 -2.03
C VAL A 118 5.49 -4.71 -2.90
N ALA A 119 5.79 -5.36 -4.03
CA ALA A 119 4.77 -5.82 -4.96
C ALA A 119 3.98 -7.00 -4.37
N LEU A 120 2.67 -7.00 -4.60
CA LEU A 120 1.82 -8.15 -4.32
C LEU A 120 1.87 -9.14 -5.49
N LEU A 121 2.02 -10.41 -5.15
CA LEU A 121 1.89 -11.54 -6.06
C LEU A 121 0.70 -12.41 -5.64
N PRO A 122 -0.07 -12.94 -6.59
CA PRO A 122 -1.11 -13.92 -6.29
C PRO A 122 -0.43 -15.22 -5.81
N VAL A 123 -0.92 -15.76 -4.69
CA VAL A 123 -0.39 -16.99 -4.05
C VAL A 123 -1.39 -18.15 -4.14
N GLN A 124 -2.43 -17.98 -4.95
CA GLN A 124 -3.52 -18.93 -5.15
C GLN A 124 -3.13 -20.07 -6.13
N ASP A 125 -1.87 -20.14 -6.54
CA ASP A 125 -1.27 -21.14 -7.45
C ASP A 125 0.06 -21.62 -6.87
#